data_AF-M1ZWG1-F1
#
_entry.id   AF-M1ZWG1-F1
#
_cell.length_a   1.000
_cell.length_b   1.000
_cell.length_c   1.000
_cell.angle_alpha   90.00
_cell.angle_beta   90.00
_cell.angle_gamma   90.00
#
_symmetry.space_group_name_H-M   'P 1'
#
loop_
_entity.id
_entity.type
_entity.pdbx_description
1 polymer ?
#
loop_
_entity_poly.entity_id
_entity_poly.type
_entity_poly.pdbx_seq_one_letter_code
_entity_poly.pdbx_strand_id
1 'polypeptide(L)'
;AGVDAGRGEEELRNSFNSKVLLSAIKFINKYSNLLDVDTIPKGMESAEVIVQYISLLAIKINIPVFVLIDEYDNFVNELITGGKQSTYSGILHGEGFVKVFYKAIKDATADNFNRIFMTGVSPIMLDDLTSGFNITMNYTLDQNLNAMMGFTRDEISCIMDEVGIKDKELRKKICTDMTEYYNGYKFNEDSKSVFNPDMSMYFLNNYSLYDRYPKEMIDNNVKTDYGKVNQLAYNFNDREALEEIMTTGETSTMLVDRFN
;
A
#
# COMPACT_ATOMS: atom_id res chain seq x y z
N ALA A 1 -0.14 6.06 8.09
CA ALA A 1 -1.05 7.02 8.78
C ALA A 1 -1.30 8.21 7.88
N GLY A 2 -2.26 8.01 6.97
CA GLY A 2 -2.41 8.69 5.70
C GLY A 2 -2.75 10.18 5.75
N VAL A 3 -2.93 10.71 4.55
CA VAL A 3 -3.45 12.04 4.27
C VAL A 3 -4.96 12.01 4.50
N ASP A 4 -5.45 12.82 5.44
CA ASP A 4 -6.89 12.96 5.71
C ASP A 4 -7.58 13.65 4.52
N ALA A 5 -8.57 12.97 3.93
CA ALA A 5 -9.32 13.47 2.78
C ALA A 5 -10.35 14.58 3.11
N GLY A 6 -10.55 14.93 4.39
CA GLY A 6 -11.24 16.14 4.84
C GLY A 6 -12.66 16.36 4.27
N ARG A 7 -13.20 17.58 4.45
CA ARG A 7 -14.50 18.01 3.87
C ARG A 7 -14.35 18.76 2.53
N GLY A 8 -13.14 18.97 2.03
CA GLY A 8 -12.87 19.65 0.76
C GLY A 8 -11.40 19.65 0.32
N GLU A 9 -11.15 20.18 -0.88
CA GLU A 9 -9.83 20.18 -1.54
C GLU A 9 -8.75 20.91 -0.73
N GLU A 10 -9.08 22.05 -0.11
CA GLU A 10 -8.13 22.86 0.65
C GLU A 10 -7.63 22.13 1.90
N GLU A 11 -8.53 21.49 2.66
CA GLU A 11 -8.16 20.69 3.83
C GLU A 11 -7.28 19.51 3.43
N LEU A 12 -7.64 18.81 2.35
CA LEU A 12 -6.84 17.72 1.80
C LEU A 12 -5.44 18.20 1.38
N ARG A 13 -5.34 19.35 0.70
CA ARG A 13 -4.05 19.94 0.30
C ARG A 13 -3.20 20.30 1.52
N ASN A 14 -3.80 20.91 2.55
CA ASN A 14 -3.10 21.26 3.78
C ASN A 14 -2.62 20.02 4.53
N SER A 15 -3.45 18.99 4.61
CA SER A 15 -3.12 17.67 5.16
C SER A 15 -1.94 17.03 4.41
N PHE A 16 -2.00 17.02 3.07
CA PHE A 16 -0.96 16.50 2.19
C PHE A 16 0.39 17.21 2.40
N ASN A 17 0.38 18.54 2.28
CA ASN A 17 1.54 19.40 2.51
C ASN A 17 2.16 19.18 3.89
N SER A 18 1.33 19.12 4.93
CA SER A 18 1.78 18.89 6.31
C SER A 18 2.45 17.52 6.47
N LYS A 19 1.93 16.47 5.82
CA LYS A 19 2.54 15.13 5.88
C LYS A 19 3.90 15.10 5.20
N VAL A 20 4.03 15.71 4.03
CA VAL A 20 5.30 15.82 3.31
C VAL A 20 6.30 16.64 4.13
N LEU A 21 5.87 17.76 4.71
CA LEU A 21 6.71 18.59 5.58
C LEU A 21 7.21 17.83 6.80
N LEU A 22 6.34 17.11 7.51
CA LEU A 22 6.73 16.30 8.66
C LEU A 22 7.73 15.21 8.29
N SER A 23 7.57 14.57 7.12
CA SER A 23 8.53 13.59 6.61
C SER A 23 9.88 14.22 6.29
N ALA A 24 9.90 15.41 5.68
CA ALA A 24 11.12 16.14 5.40
C ALA A 24 11.84 16.63 6.67
N ILE A 25 11.10 17.10 7.68
CA ILE A 25 11.65 17.45 9.00
C ILE A 25 12.32 16.22 9.64
N LYS A 26 11.66 15.05 9.61
CA LYS A 26 12.26 13.81 10.13
C LYS A 26 13.52 13.43 9.37
N PHE A 27 13.53 13.58 8.05
CA PHE A 27 14.70 13.31 7.21
C PHE A 27 15.86 14.25 7.56
N ILE A 28 15.62 15.56 7.63
CA ILE A 28 16.65 16.56 7.98
C ILE A 28 17.18 16.32 9.39
N ASN A 29 16.31 16.09 10.38
CA ASN A 29 16.74 15.81 11.74
C ASN A 29 17.61 14.54 11.83
N LYS A 30 17.27 13.51 11.06
CA LYS A 30 18.04 12.25 11.03
C LYS A 30 19.42 12.43 10.37
N TYR A 31 19.51 13.29 9.36
CA TYR A 31 20.72 13.49 8.56
C TYR A 31 21.33 14.89 8.74
N SER A 32 21.07 15.57 9.86
CA SER A 32 21.44 16.98 10.04
C SER A 32 22.94 17.22 9.95
N ASN A 33 23.73 16.33 10.56
CA ASN A 33 25.19 16.34 10.49
C ASN A 33 25.72 16.19 9.05
N LEU A 34 24.97 15.49 8.20
CA LEU A 34 25.36 15.23 6.82
C LEU A 34 24.94 16.38 5.89
N LEU A 35 23.76 16.95 6.12
CA LEU A 35 23.18 18.01 5.31
C LEU A 35 23.68 19.42 5.70
N ASP A 36 24.30 19.56 6.88
CA ASP A 36 24.72 20.83 7.47
C ASP A 36 23.52 21.78 7.67
N VAL A 37 22.36 21.20 8.02
CA VAL A 37 21.08 21.87 8.23
C VAL A 37 20.30 21.12 9.30
N ASP A 38 19.66 21.84 10.21
CA ASP A 38 18.87 21.28 11.32
C ASP A 38 17.37 21.60 11.21
N THR A 39 16.97 22.45 10.27
CA THR A 39 15.60 22.97 10.15
C THR A 39 15.21 23.26 8.71
N ILE A 40 13.91 23.22 8.42
CA ILE A 40 13.37 23.68 7.13
C ILE A 40 13.06 25.19 7.24
N PRO A 41 13.46 26.02 6.25
CA PRO A 41 13.13 27.43 6.23
C PRO A 41 11.63 27.70 6.35
N LYS A 42 11.25 28.71 7.13
CA LYS A 42 9.85 29.15 7.25
C LYS A 42 9.31 29.60 5.90
N GLY A 43 8.05 29.27 5.61
CA GLY A 43 7.38 29.59 4.34
C GLY A 43 7.52 28.54 3.24
N MET A 44 8.30 27.48 3.45
CA MET A 44 8.29 26.28 2.59
C MET A 44 7.21 25.30 3.06
N GLU A 45 5.97 25.55 2.65
CA GLU A 45 4.83 24.73 3.09
C GLU A 45 4.31 23.80 2.00
N SER A 46 4.56 24.09 0.72
CA SER A 46 4.08 23.24 -0.36
C SER A 46 4.96 22.03 -0.60
N ALA A 47 4.33 20.88 -0.83
CA ALA A 47 5.01 19.59 -0.97
C ALA A 47 6.06 19.57 -2.09
N GLU A 48 5.78 20.23 -3.22
CA GLU A 48 6.70 20.34 -4.35
C GLU A 48 7.95 21.17 -4.03
N VAL A 49 7.81 22.25 -3.25
CA VAL A 49 8.95 23.08 -2.81
C VAL A 49 9.83 22.31 -1.84
N ILE A 50 9.22 21.51 -0.96
CA ILE A 50 9.94 20.63 -0.03
C ILE A 50 10.78 19.60 -0.79
N VAL A 51 10.23 18.97 -1.84
CA VAL A 51 10.98 18.03 -2.69
C VAL A 51 12.19 18.71 -3.33
N GLN A 52 11.99 19.90 -3.92
CA GLN A 52 13.08 20.67 -4.53
C GLN A 52 14.15 21.05 -3.50
N TYR A 53 13.75 21.45 -2.30
CA TYR A 53 14.68 21.79 -1.23
C TYR A 53 15.55 20.60 -0.81
N ILE A 54 14.95 19.42 -0.62
CA ILE A 54 15.70 18.19 -0.32
C ILE A 54 16.66 17.83 -1.47
N SER A 55 16.22 17.96 -2.73
CA SER A 55 17.10 17.76 -3.88
C SER A 55 18.31 18.69 -3.84
N LEU A 56 18.12 19.99 -3.62
CA LEU A 56 19.19 20.98 -3.54
C LEU A 56 20.21 20.66 -2.43
N LEU A 57 19.73 20.28 -1.24
CA LEU A 57 20.61 19.88 -0.14
C LEU A 57 21.44 18.65 -0.50
N ALA A 58 20.81 17.65 -1.09
CA ALA A 58 21.47 16.40 -1.46
C ALA A 58 22.47 16.58 -2.63
N ILE A 59 22.21 17.48 -3.58
CA ILE A 59 23.17 17.89 -4.63
C ILE A 59 24.42 18.52 -3.99
N LYS A 60 24.25 19.44 -3.03
CA LYS A 60 25.36 20.14 -2.36
C LYS A 60 26.38 19.17 -1.75
N ILE A 61 25.90 18.04 -1.23
CA ILE A 61 26.73 17.02 -0.58
C ILE A 61 27.06 15.83 -1.49
N ASN A 62 26.58 15.84 -2.74
CA ASN A 62 26.75 14.78 -3.73
C ASN A 62 26.30 13.39 -3.24
N ILE A 63 25.14 13.33 -2.58
CA ILE A 63 24.56 12.08 -2.08
C ILE A 63 23.20 11.84 -2.74
N PRO A 64 22.96 10.65 -3.31
CA PRO A 64 21.67 10.34 -3.91
C PRO A 64 20.58 10.13 -2.85
N VAL A 65 19.35 10.46 -3.20
CA VAL A 65 18.17 10.30 -2.37
C VAL A 65 17.39 9.08 -2.83
N PHE A 66 16.95 8.26 -1.87
CA PHE A 66 15.97 7.20 -2.09
C PHE A 66 14.63 7.64 -1.49
N VAL A 67 13.62 7.81 -2.35
CA VAL A 67 12.25 8.14 -1.94
C VAL A 67 11.44 6.88 -1.70
N LEU A 68 10.84 6.78 -0.51
CA LEU A 68 9.87 5.76 -0.15
C LEU A 68 8.52 6.43 0.06
N ILE A 69 7.48 5.97 -0.65
CA ILE A 69 6.10 6.46 -0.49
C ILE A 69 5.22 5.27 -0.11
N ASP A 70 4.71 5.28 1.10
CA ASP A 70 3.78 4.27 1.56
C ASP A 70 2.34 4.77 1.45
N GLU A 71 1.41 3.84 1.19
CA GLU A 71 -0.03 4.10 1.04
C GLU A 71 -0.33 5.26 0.06
N TYR A 72 0.34 5.29 -1.11
CA TYR A 72 0.31 6.45 -2.02
C TYR A 72 -1.11 6.81 -2.51
N ASP A 73 -2.01 5.83 -2.54
CA ASP A 73 -3.38 5.90 -3.05
C ASP A 73 -4.43 5.99 -1.94
N ASN A 74 -4.05 5.96 -0.65
CA ASN A 74 -5.04 5.85 0.43
C ASN A 74 -6.08 6.99 0.40
N PHE A 75 -5.64 8.23 0.24
CA PHE A 75 -6.55 9.38 0.17
C PHE A 75 -7.41 9.37 -1.11
N VAL A 76 -6.90 8.80 -2.20
CA VAL A 76 -7.66 8.59 -3.44
C VAL A 76 -8.77 7.57 -3.21
N ASN A 77 -8.45 6.45 -2.57
CA ASN A 77 -9.42 5.41 -2.25
C ASN A 77 -10.55 5.98 -1.39
N GLU A 78 -10.23 6.80 -0.38
CA GLU A 78 -11.23 7.48 0.46
C GLU A 78 -12.14 8.42 -0.35
N LEU A 79 -11.59 9.18 -1.31
CA LEU A 79 -12.37 10.07 -2.18
C LEU A 79 -13.32 9.30 -3.11
N ILE A 80 -12.84 8.18 -3.68
CA ILE A 80 -13.64 7.30 -4.54
C ILE A 80 -14.76 6.66 -3.73
N THR A 81 -14.46 6.05 -2.58
CA THR A 81 -15.48 5.43 -1.72
C THR A 81 -16.47 6.44 -1.16
N GLY A 82 -16.03 7.69 -0.94
CA GLY A 82 -16.86 8.79 -0.45
C GLY A 82 -17.72 9.47 -1.52
N GLY A 83 -17.67 9.04 -2.78
CA GLY A 83 -18.44 9.63 -3.88
C GLY A 83 -18.03 11.06 -4.27
N LYS A 84 -16.80 11.48 -3.95
CA LYS A 84 -16.30 12.84 -4.19
C LYS A 84 -15.55 12.98 -5.53
N GLN A 85 -16.21 12.58 -6.62
CA GLN A 85 -15.59 12.54 -7.95
C GLN A 85 -15.07 13.90 -8.43
N SER A 86 -15.73 15.00 -8.07
CA SER A 86 -15.30 16.36 -8.43
C SER A 86 -13.99 16.76 -7.74
N THR A 87 -13.83 16.43 -6.45
CA THR A 87 -12.58 16.64 -5.70
C THR A 87 -11.47 15.76 -6.25
N TYR A 88 -11.76 14.49 -6.55
CA TYR A 88 -10.81 13.59 -7.21
C TYR A 88 -10.26 14.18 -8.51
N SER A 89 -11.15 14.68 -9.38
CA SER A 89 -10.76 15.27 -10.65
C SER A 89 -9.91 16.55 -10.47
N GLY A 90 -10.27 17.41 -9.51
CA GLY A 90 -9.57 18.67 -9.24
C GLY A 90 -8.13 18.50 -8.75
N ILE A 91 -7.84 17.43 -8.01
CA ILE A 91 -6.50 17.22 -7.42
C ILE A 91 -5.54 16.43 -8.30
N LEU A 92 -6.05 15.62 -9.24
CA LEU A 92 -5.24 14.78 -10.12
C LEU A 92 -5.10 15.31 -11.55
N HIS A 93 -6.09 16.04 -12.09
CA HIS A 93 -6.02 16.58 -13.45
C HIS A 93 -5.52 18.04 -13.48
N GLY A 94 -5.18 18.53 -14.68
CA GLY A 94 -4.71 19.90 -14.88
C GLY A 94 -3.45 20.22 -14.09
N GLU A 95 -3.55 21.22 -13.19
CA GLU A 95 -2.52 21.69 -12.25
C GLU A 95 -2.78 21.22 -10.80
N GLY A 96 -3.53 20.14 -10.61
CA GLY A 96 -3.83 19.60 -9.28
C GLY A 96 -2.56 19.32 -8.45
N PHE A 97 -2.63 19.63 -7.15
CA PHE A 97 -1.44 19.66 -6.28
C PHE A 97 -0.74 18.30 -6.16
N VAL A 98 -1.48 17.19 -6.27
CA VAL A 98 -0.90 15.83 -6.24
C VAL A 98 -0.02 15.62 -7.48
N LYS A 99 -0.52 16.01 -8.65
CA LYS A 99 0.23 15.92 -9.90
C LYS A 99 1.47 16.79 -9.88
N VAL A 100 1.38 18.00 -9.33
CA VAL A 100 2.52 18.92 -9.17
C VAL A 100 3.59 18.31 -8.26
N PHE A 101 3.20 17.71 -7.14
CA PHE A 101 4.12 17.03 -6.23
C PHE A 101 4.87 15.88 -6.89
N TYR A 102 4.15 14.97 -7.56
CA TYR A 102 4.80 13.85 -8.23
C TYR A 102 5.68 14.31 -9.40
N LYS A 103 5.27 15.35 -10.12
CA LYS A 103 6.12 15.98 -11.14
C LYS A 103 7.42 16.49 -10.53
N ALA A 104 7.39 17.15 -9.37
CA ALA A 104 8.60 17.60 -8.69
C ALA A 104 9.53 16.44 -8.30
N ILE A 105 8.97 15.30 -7.86
CA ILE A 105 9.75 14.09 -7.59
C ILE A 105 10.39 13.57 -8.88
N LYS A 106 9.61 13.48 -9.96
CA LYS A 106 10.10 13.05 -11.28
C LYS A 106 11.22 13.96 -11.77
N ASP A 107 11.06 15.28 -11.68
CA ASP A 107 12.07 16.24 -12.12
C ASP A 107 13.38 16.05 -11.33
N ALA A 108 13.29 15.82 -10.01
CA ALA A 108 14.47 15.54 -9.17
C ALA A 108 15.21 14.22 -9.51
N THR A 109 14.58 13.28 -10.23
CA THR A 109 15.26 12.06 -10.71
C THR A 109 16.30 12.33 -11.79
N ALA A 110 16.21 13.47 -12.48
CA ALA A 110 17.23 13.90 -13.44
C ALA A 110 18.55 14.29 -12.75
N ASP A 111 18.49 14.59 -11.44
CA ASP A 111 19.63 15.07 -10.66
C ASP A 111 20.14 13.99 -9.70
N ASN A 112 19.38 13.71 -8.64
CA ASN A 112 19.87 12.93 -7.50
C ASN A 112 18.84 12.02 -6.81
N PHE A 113 17.57 12.04 -7.22
CA PHE A 113 16.58 11.08 -6.73
C PHE A 113 16.70 9.78 -7.53
N ASN A 114 17.71 8.97 -7.19
CA ASN A 114 18.09 7.82 -8.02
C ASN A 114 17.13 6.64 -7.92
N ARG A 115 16.36 6.55 -6.83
CA ARG A 115 15.42 5.45 -6.60
C ARG A 115 14.13 5.97 -5.97
N ILE A 116 13.03 5.41 -6.42
CA ILE A 116 11.70 5.65 -5.87
C ILE A 116 11.05 4.28 -5.70
N PHE A 117 10.51 4.01 -4.51
CA PHE A 117 9.74 2.82 -4.24
C PHE A 117 8.42 3.22 -3.58
N MET A 118 7.32 2.69 -4.10
CA MET A 118 5.98 3.07 -3.69
C MET A 118 5.13 1.85 -3.41
N THR A 119 4.36 1.90 -2.33
CA THR A 119 3.40 0.87 -1.93
C THR A 119 2.00 1.46 -1.83
N GLY A 120 1.00 0.68 -2.21
CA GLY A 120 -0.40 1.08 -2.27
C GLY A 120 -1.29 -0.11 -2.62
N VAL A 121 -2.59 0.12 -2.73
CA VAL A 121 -3.58 -0.94 -3.01
C VAL A 121 -4.00 -0.93 -4.48
N SER A 122 -4.22 0.25 -5.05
CA SER A 122 -4.82 0.45 -6.37
C SER A 122 -3.95 1.35 -7.26
N PRO A 123 -3.66 0.95 -8.52
CA PRO A 123 -2.86 1.75 -9.45
C PRO A 123 -3.62 2.91 -10.11
N ILE A 124 -4.94 3.04 -9.88
CA ILE A 124 -5.82 4.01 -10.55
C ILE A 124 -5.23 5.43 -10.53
N MET A 125 -4.73 5.86 -9.37
CA MET A 125 -4.13 7.17 -9.22
C MET A 125 -2.91 7.38 -10.13
N LEU A 126 -2.04 6.37 -10.26
CA LEU A 126 -0.82 6.47 -11.07
C LEU A 126 -1.14 6.53 -12.57
N ASP A 127 -2.17 5.80 -13.01
CA ASP A 127 -2.64 5.84 -14.39
C ASP A 127 -3.16 7.25 -14.75
N ASP A 128 -3.98 7.84 -13.87
CA ASP A 128 -4.53 9.19 -14.07
C ASP A 128 -3.48 10.30 -14.05
N LEU A 129 -2.33 10.06 -13.43
CA LEU A 129 -1.22 11.00 -13.43
C LEU A 129 -0.53 11.14 -14.80
N THR A 130 -0.85 10.31 -15.82
CA THR A 130 -0.48 10.32 -17.27
C THR A 130 0.82 11.02 -17.70
N SER A 131 0.98 12.33 -17.45
CA SER A 131 2.16 13.17 -17.79
C SER A 131 3.00 13.62 -16.59
N GLY A 132 2.41 13.69 -15.39
CA GLY A 132 3.06 14.12 -14.16
C GLY A 132 4.06 13.12 -13.61
N PHE A 133 3.79 11.81 -13.75
CA PHE A 133 4.60 10.76 -13.11
C PHE A 133 4.72 9.45 -13.89
N ASN A 134 4.93 9.53 -15.19
CA ASN A 134 5.00 8.38 -16.10
C ASN A 134 6.35 7.61 -16.09
N ILE A 135 7.04 7.58 -14.94
CA ILE A 135 8.32 6.89 -14.76
C ILE A 135 8.20 5.64 -13.87
N THR A 136 6.98 5.30 -13.46
CA THR A 136 6.70 4.16 -12.58
C THR A 136 6.68 2.85 -13.35
N MET A 137 7.07 1.78 -12.67
CA MET A 137 6.88 0.41 -13.12
C MET A 137 6.07 -0.35 -12.06
N ASN A 138 5.01 -1.02 -12.50
CA ASN A 138 4.14 -1.78 -11.61
C ASN A 138 4.74 -3.19 -11.39
N TYR A 139 4.99 -3.54 -10.13
CA TYR A 139 5.54 -4.85 -9.74
C TYR A 139 4.54 -5.74 -9.00
N THR A 140 3.25 -5.36 -8.91
CA THR A 140 2.24 -6.09 -8.13
C THR A 140 2.15 -7.57 -8.50
N LEU A 141 2.32 -7.90 -9.79
CA LEU A 141 2.27 -9.27 -10.31
C LEU A 141 3.66 -9.84 -10.63
N ASP A 142 4.75 -9.21 -10.17
CA ASP A 142 6.10 -9.74 -10.39
C ASP A 142 6.31 -11.03 -9.58
N GLN A 143 6.70 -12.11 -10.26
CA GLN A 143 6.90 -13.41 -9.63
C GLN A 143 7.92 -13.38 -8.47
N ASN A 144 8.93 -12.52 -8.54
CA ASN A 144 9.97 -12.44 -7.52
C ASN A 144 9.48 -11.73 -6.26
N LEU A 145 8.38 -10.99 -6.35
CA LEU A 145 7.79 -10.27 -5.21
C LEU A 145 6.54 -10.95 -4.65
N ASN A 146 6.04 -12.03 -5.27
CA ASN A 146 4.84 -12.73 -4.80
C ASN A 146 4.95 -13.18 -3.33
N ALA A 147 6.14 -13.64 -2.92
CA ALA A 147 6.39 -14.03 -1.53
C ALA A 147 6.33 -12.86 -0.53
N MET A 148 6.49 -11.61 -0.98
CA MET A 148 6.38 -10.45 -0.08
C MET A 148 4.94 -10.21 0.39
N MET A 149 3.95 -10.79 -0.29
CA MET A 149 2.53 -10.57 -0.01
C MET A 149 1.98 -11.53 1.05
N GLY A 150 2.78 -12.45 1.58
CA GLY A 150 2.32 -13.43 2.56
C GLY A 150 3.43 -14.30 3.13
N PHE A 151 3.06 -15.31 3.93
CA PHE A 151 4.02 -16.33 4.35
C PHE A 151 4.01 -17.52 3.40
N THR A 152 5.18 -18.04 3.07
CA THR A 152 5.31 -19.32 2.37
C THR A 152 5.01 -20.49 3.32
N ARG A 153 4.77 -21.68 2.76
CA ARG A 153 4.62 -22.92 3.55
C ARG A 153 5.84 -23.19 4.44
N ASP A 154 7.03 -22.89 3.94
CA ASP A 154 8.27 -23.10 4.69
C ASP A 154 8.37 -22.10 5.86
N GLU A 155 7.98 -20.84 5.66
CA GLU A 155 7.94 -19.85 6.75
C GLU A 155 6.88 -20.19 7.81
N ILE A 156 5.69 -20.64 7.42
CA ILE A 156 4.68 -21.15 8.38
C ILE A 156 5.24 -22.33 9.18
N SER A 157 5.94 -23.24 8.51
CA SER A 157 6.63 -24.36 9.17
C SER A 157 7.67 -23.85 10.18
N CYS A 158 8.48 -22.86 9.83
CA CYS A 158 9.43 -22.24 10.77
C CYS A 158 8.72 -21.59 11.96
N ILE A 159 7.63 -20.86 11.75
CA ILE A 159 6.88 -20.23 12.86
C ILE A 159 6.28 -21.30 13.78
N MET A 160 5.76 -22.41 13.23
CA MET A 160 5.28 -23.55 14.02
C MET A 160 6.36 -24.17 14.91
N ASP A 161 7.62 -24.16 14.47
CA ASP A 161 8.74 -24.63 15.28
C ASP A 161 8.96 -23.71 16.49
N GLU A 162 8.92 -22.39 16.29
CA GLU A 162 9.08 -21.39 17.33
C GLU A 162 7.94 -21.42 18.37
N VAL A 163 6.70 -21.74 17.95
CA VAL A 163 5.55 -21.89 18.88
C VAL A 163 5.40 -23.30 19.45
N GLY A 164 6.34 -24.21 19.19
CA GLY A 164 6.39 -25.53 19.81
C GLY A 164 5.47 -26.60 19.21
N ILE A 165 4.90 -26.38 18.02
CA ILE A 165 4.03 -27.34 17.33
C ILE A 165 4.88 -28.35 16.57
N LYS A 166 5.36 -29.40 17.24
CA LYS A 166 6.32 -30.37 16.67
C LYS A 166 5.69 -31.59 16.01
N ASP A 167 4.45 -31.92 16.36
CA ASP A 167 3.79 -33.11 15.84
C ASP A 167 3.49 -32.99 14.34
N LYS A 168 3.92 -33.98 13.56
CA LYS A 168 3.90 -33.92 12.10
C LYS A 168 2.48 -33.99 11.52
N GLU A 169 1.62 -34.82 12.10
CA GLU A 169 0.23 -34.97 11.64
C GLU A 169 -0.59 -33.73 11.99
N LEU A 170 -0.39 -33.17 13.18
CA LEU A 170 -0.97 -31.90 13.59
C LEU A 170 -0.55 -30.75 12.67
N ARG A 171 0.74 -30.63 12.34
CA ARG A 171 1.23 -29.59 11.40
C ARG A 171 0.59 -29.73 10.03
N LYS A 172 0.49 -30.96 9.52
CA LYS A 172 -0.17 -31.22 8.23
C LYS A 172 -1.63 -30.78 8.28
N LYS A 173 -2.34 -31.11 9.36
CA LYS A 173 -3.73 -30.70 9.58
C LYS A 173 -3.86 -29.18 9.64
N ILE A 174 -3.05 -28.50 10.46
CA ILE A 174 -3.05 -27.04 10.57
C ILE A 174 -2.77 -26.41 9.20
N CYS A 175 -1.76 -26.88 8.47
CA CYS A 175 -1.47 -26.37 7.13
C CYS A 175 -2.63 -26.55 6.15
N THR A 176 -3.36 -27.66 6.21
CA THR A 176 -4.57 -27.87 5.40
C THR A 176 -5.66 -26.88 5.79
N ASP A 177 -5.98 -26.79 7.08
CA ASP A 177 -7.04 -25.92 7.58
C ASP A 177 -6.71 -24.44 7.32
N MET A 178 -5.48 -24.00 7.58
CA MET A 178 -5.02 -22.64 7.27
C MET A 178 -5.01 -22.35 5.76
N THR A 179 -4.80 -23.35 4.90
CA THR A 179 -4.89 -23.14 3.44
C THR A 179 -6.33 -22.84 3.05
N GLU A 180 -7.29 -23.56 3.61
CA GLU A 180 -8.73 -23.39 3.36
C GLU A 180 -9.24 -22.05 3.91
N TYR A 181 -8.90 -21.71 5.16
CA TYR A 181 -9.41 -20.50 5.81
C TYR A 181 -8.65 -19.22 5.42
N TYR A 182 -7.34 -19.30 5.19
CA TYR A 182 -6.47 -18.13 4.96
C TYR A 182 -6.01 -18.02 3.50
N ASN A 183 -6.74 -18.72 2.65
CA ASN A 183 -6.93 -18.50 1.23
C ASN A 183 -5.69 -18.61 0.34
N GLY A 184 -4.61 -19.27 0.82
CA GLY A 184 -3.45 -19.74 0.05
C GLY A 184 -3.25 -19.05 -1.31
N TYR A 185 -3.14 -17.72 -1.33
CA TYR A 185 -3.35 -16.92 -2.53
C TYR A 185 -2.03 -16.67 -3.25
N LYS A 186 -2.10 -16.28 -4.51
CA LYS A 186 -0.93 -15.82 -5.27
C LYS A 186 -1.34 -14.66 -6.15
N PHE A 187 -0.41 -13.72 -6.31
CA PHE A 187 -0.58 -12.55 -7.19
C PHE A 187 0.05 -12.78 -8.55
N ASN A 188 0.87 -13.80 -8.72
CA ASN A 188 1.44 -14.19 -10.01
C ASN A 188 1.13 -15.67 -10.31
N GLU A 189 0.76 -15.97 -11.55
CA GLU A 189 0.30 -17.31 -11.94
C GLU A 189 1.40 -18.38 -11.87
N ASP A 190 2.65 -18.01 -12.09
CA ASP A 190 3.81 -18.89 -12.04
C ASP A 190 4.39 -19.05 -10.62
N SER A 191 3.81 -18.35 -9.64
CA SER A 191 4.29 -18.33 -8.27
C SER A 191 3.59 -19.33 -7.35
N LYS A 192 4.25 -19.66 -6.24
CA LYS A 192 3.65 -20.45 -5.15
C LYS A 192 2.64 -19.61 -4.38
N SER A 193 1.57 -20.25 -3.93
CA SER A 193 0.65 -19.69 -2.96
C SER A 193 1.34 -19.29 -1.65
N VAL A 194 0.87 -18.18 -1.07
CA VAL A 194 1.25 -17.67 0.24
C VAL A 194 0.04 -17.62 1.17
N PHE A 195 0.27 -17.63 2.48
CA PHE A 195 -0.75 -17.47 3.50
C PHE A 195 -0.87 -16.01 3.91
N ASN A 196 -2.10 -15.57 4.21
CA ASN A 196 -2.36 -14.26 4.79
C ASN A 196 -1.56 -14.10 6.11
N PRO A 197 -0.66 -13.10 6.23
CA PRO A 197 0.16 -12.94 7.43
C PRO A 197 -0.64 -12.70 8.70
N ASP A 198 -1.65 -11.82 8.63
CA ASP A 198 -2.47 -11.44 9.80
C ASP A 198 -3.24 -12.63 10.35
N MET A 199 -3.96 -13.35 9.48
CA MET A 199 -4.70 -14.55 9.87
C MET A 199 -3.79 -15.68 10.34
N SER A 200 -2.62 -15.83 9.70
CA SER A 200 -1.64 -16.85 10.09
C SER A 200 -1.10 -16.59 11.48
N MET A 201 -0.72 -15.34 11.76
CA MET A 201 -0.24 -14.94 13.07
C MET A 201 -1.35 -15.01 14.12
N TYR A 202 -2.57 -14.62 13.79
CA TYR A 202 -3.74 -14.77 14.66
C TYR A 202 -3.91 -16.24 15.10
N PHE A 203 -3.92 -17.17 14.15
CA PHE A 203 -4.07 -18.59 14.44
C PHE A 203 -2.92 -19.12 15.31
N LEU A 204 -1.68 -18.89 14.89
CA LEU A 204 -0.49 -19.44 15.56
C LEU A 204 -0.29 -18.83 16.95
N ASN A 205 -0.62 -17.55 17.14
CA ASN A 205 -0.62 -16.92 18.46
C ASN A 205 -1.69 -17.54 19.38
N ASN A 206 -2.92 -17.76 18.90
CA ASN A 206 -3.95 -18.43 19.69
C ASN A 206 -3.55 -19.85 20.06
N TYR A 207 -2.99 -20.60 19.11
CA TYR A 207 -2.51 -21.94 19.35
C TYR A 207 -1.39 -21.94 20.39
N SER A 208 -0.42 -21.03 20.27
CA SER A 208 0.69 -20.91 21.22
C SER A 208 0.24 -20.62 22.66
N LEU A 209 -0.88 -19.91 22.84
CA LEU A 209 -1.39 -19.52 24.17
C LEU A 209 -2.24 -20.62 24.82
N TYR A 210 -2.97 -21.39 24.03
CA TYR A 210 -4.02 -22.29 24.54
C TYR A 210 -3.85 -23.76 24.16
N ASP A 211 -2.84 -24.10 23.37
CA ASP A 211 -2.56 -25.44 22.82
C ASP A 211 -3.79 -26.07 22.15
N ARG A 212 -4.58 -25.24 21.46
CA ARG A 212 -5.78 -25.63 20.73
C ARG A 212 -6.11 -24.60 19.66
N TYR A 213 -6.93 -24.99 18.70
CA TYR A 213 -7.41 -24.10 17.66
C TYR A 213 -8.21 -22.92 18.26
N PRO A 214 -8.13 -21.73 17.64
CA PRO A 214 -9.03 -20.65 18.00
C PRO A 214 -10.48 -21.09 17.75
N LYS A 215 -11.40 -20.65 18.60
CA LYS A 215 -12.83 -20.98 18.45
C LYS A 215 -13.40 -20.39 17.16
N GLU A 216 -13.00 -19.16 16.85
CA GLU A 216 -13.28 -18.50 15.58
C GLU A 216 -12.02 -18.57 14.73
N MET A 217 -12.11 -19.11 13.51
CA MET A 217 -10.94 -19.22 12.65
C MET A 217 -10.52 -17.87 12.05
N ILE A 218 -11.40 -16.87 12.05
CA ILE A 218 -11.17 -15.56 11.43
C ILE A 218 -11.12 -14.50 12.54
N ASP A 219 -10.12 -13.62 12.50
CA ASP A 219 -10.08 -12.49 13.42
C ASP A 219 -11.23 -11.52 13.10
N ASN A 220 -11.96 -11.13 14.14
CA ASN A 220 -13.00 -10.11 14.02
C ASN A 220 -12.43 -8.75 13.59
N ASN A 221 -11.14 -8.48 13.79
CA ASN A 221 -10.51 -7.24 13.36
C ASN A 221 -10.51 -7.06 11.83
N VAL A 222 -10.54 -8.17 11.06
CA VAL A 222 -10.64 -8.11 9.59
C VAL A 222 -12.07 -7.77 9.14
N LYS A 223 -13.06 -7.73 10.05
CA LYS A 223 -14.44 -7.41 9.69
C LYS A 223 -14.63 -6.00 9.13
N THR A 224 -13.80 -5.06 9.52
CA THR A 224 -13.88 -3.66 9.04
C THR A 224 -13.57 -3.57 7.54
N ASP A 225 -12.71 -4.46 7.02
CA ASP A 225 -12.35 -4.47 5.60
C ASP A 225 -13.49 -4.97 4.71
N TYR A 226 -14.36 -5.87 5.21
CA TYR A 226 -15.58 -6.24 4.48
C TYR A 226 -16.54 -5.06 4.30
N GLY A 227 -16.52 -4.06 5.18
CA GLY A 227 -17.29 -2.83 4.99
C GLY A 227 -16.88 -2.07 3.72
N LYS A 228 -15.57 -1.98 3.47
CA LYS A 228 -15.02 -1.38 2.25
C LYS A 228 -15.31 -2.23 1.03
N VAL A 229 -15.16 -3.55 1.12
CA VAL A 229 -15.52 -4.49 0.04
C VAL A 229 -16.99 -4.37 -0.31
N ASN A 230 -17.89 -4.28 0.67
CA ASN A 230 -19.32 -4.08 0.44
C ASN A 230 -19.63 -2.74 -0.25
N GLN A 231 -18.93 -1.67 0.10
CA GLN A 231 -19.07 -0.38 -0.59
C GLN A 231 -18.56 -0.45 -2.03
N LEU A 232 -17.41 -1.10 -2.26
CA LEU A 232 -16.89 -1.35 -3.60
C LEU A 232 -17.87 -2.21 -4.42
N ALA A 233 -18.38 -3.30 -3.84
CA ALA A 233 -19.38 -4.18 -4.45
C ALA A 233 -20.69 -3.46 -4.75
N TYR A 234 -21.13 -2.54 -3.88
CA TYR A 234 -22.33 -1.73 -4.11
C TYR A 234 -22.14 -0.73 -5.26
N ASN A 235 -20.94 -0.17 -5.39
CA ASN A 235 -20.55 0.68 -6.52
C ASN A 235 -20.27 -0.14 -7.80
N PHE A 236 -20.10 -1.46 -7.68
CA PHE A 236 -19.97 -2.39 -8.79
C PHE A 236 -21.36 -2.64 -9.41
N ASN A 237 -21.57 -2.15 -10.62
CA ASN A 237 -22.83 -2.33 -11.36
C ASN A 237 -22.94 -3.69 -12.06
N ASP A 238 -21.99 -4.61 -11.83
CA ASP A 238 -21.97 -5.93 -12.46
C ASP A 238 -22.70 -6.98 -11.61
N ARG A 239 -24.00 -7.10 -11.84
CA ARG A 239 -24.86 -8.07 -11.14
C ARG A 239 -24.55 -9.51 -11.50
N GLU A 240 -24.08 -9.78 -12.72
CA GLU A 240 -23.77 -11.13 -13.17
C GLU A 240 -22.54 -11.67 -12.44
N ALA A 241 -21.49 -10.86 -12.29
CA ALA A 241 -20.32 -11.23 -11.50
C ALA A 241 -20.67 -11.49 -10.02
N LEU A 242 -21.57 -10.68 -9.44
CA LEU A 242 -22.03 -10.89 -8.06
C LEU A 242 -22.82 -12.20 -7.91
N GLU A 243 -23.74 -12.49 -8.84
CA GLU A 243 -24.51 -13.74 -8.85
C GLU A 243 -23.61 -14.97 -9.03
N GLU A 244 -22.59 -14.87 -9.88
CA GLU A 244 -21.57 -15.91 -10.04
C GLU A 244 -20.84 -16.16 -8.73
N ILE A 245 -20.23 -15.13 -8.11
CA ILE A 245 -19.51 -15.24 -6.83
C ILE A 245 -20.41 -15.87 -5.76
N MET A 246 -21.68 -15.45 -5.67
CA MET A 246 -22.62 -16.00 -4.69
C MET A 246 -22.96 -17.48 -4.93
N THR A 247 -22.86 -17.96 -6.17
CA THR A 247 -23.24 -19.33 -6.55
C THR A 247 -22.06 -20.29 -6.55
N THR A 248 -20.92 -19.87 -7.09
CA THR A 248 -19.73 -20.70 -7.29
C THR A 248 -18.67 -20.48 -6.21
N GLY A 249 -18.74 -19.36 -5.48
CA GLY A 249 -17.71 -18.93 -4.53
C GLY A 249 -16.55 -18.17 -5.16
N GLU A 250 -16.51 -18.03 -6.49
CA GLU A 250 -15.42 -17.39 -7.24
C GLU A 250 -15.92 -16.76 -8.55
N THR A 251 -15.15 -15.84 -9.11
CA THR A 251 -15.40 -15.31 -10.47
C THR A 251 -14.07 -15.14 -11.19
N SER A 252 -14.12 -15.18 -12.52
CA SER A 252 -12.95 -14.94 -13.37
C SER A 252 -13.15 -13.65 -14.14
N THR A 253 -12.12 -12.80 -14.14
CA THR A 253 -12.14 -11.55 -14.91
C THR A 253 -10.80 -11.36 -15.60
N MET A 254 -10.78 -10.49 -16.63
CA MET A 254 -9.51 -10.09 -17.24
C MET A 254 -8.83 -9.07 -16.35
N LEU A 255 -7.56 -9.33 -16.03
CA LEU A 255 -6.76 -8.38 -15.29
C LEU A 255 -6.47 -7.17 -16.18
N VAL A 256 -6.87 -5.99 -15.71
CA VAL A 256 -6.66 -4.73 -16.42
C VAL A 256 -5.38 -4.08 -15.91
N ASP A 257 -4.38 -3.97 -16.80
CA ASP A 257 -3.08 -3.39 -16.45
C ASP A 257 -3.12 -1.85 -16.33
N ARG A 258 -4.05 -1.19 -17.03
CA ARG A 258 -4.24 0.27 -17.01
C ARG A 258 -5.70 0.68 -17.12
N PHE A 259 -6.12 1.58 -16.25
CA PHE A 259 -7.47 2.16 -16.24
C PHE A 259 -7.49 3.43 -17.11
N ASN A 260 -7.49 3.27 -18.44
CA ASN A 260 -7.61 4.37 -19.42
C ASN A 260 -8.95 4.31 -20.18
#